data_AF-A0A7X7CXE3-F1
#
_entry.id   AF-A0A7X7CXE3-F1
#
_cell.length_a   1.000
_cell.length_b   1.000
_cell.length_c   1.000
_cell.angle_alpha   90.00
_cell.angle_beta   90.00
_cell.angle_gamma   90.00
#
_symmetry.space_group_name_H-M   'P 1'
#
loop_
_entity.id
_entity.type
_entity.pdbx_description
1 polymer ?
#
loop_
_entity_poly.entity_id
_entity_poly.type
_entity_poly.pdbx_seq_one_letter_code
_entity_poly.pdbx_strand_id
1 'polypeptide(L)'
;MISCGTLAAQQGTVTGTIKGKNNGTPLAGALITDASGSELGRSADDGTFSVNMNEGRQMLFINMPDYEQAIISITVTTGETTNLGIVTLPEMSAFMMDLGNIATMEGFSEDGFETQSIQGILSSSADIFMSTAAYTFGQVMYRNRGYDNNYQNVSLNGFVVNDIESGAPYWSNWGGLNDVMRSSMVSSGPEPIGFLFEPVGGATRINTRASEYRSGIRAVYSRSNRTYPNRAMLTYSTGLMNNNWAFTGSYSRRWGEQGYKEGTFYDA
;
A
#
# COMPACT_ATOMS: atom_id res chain seq x y z
N MET A 1 32.78 23.62 -52.18
CA MET A 1 32.57 24.02 -50.78
C MET A 1 31.62 23.01 -50.16
N ILE A 2 32.07 22.30 -49.12
CA ILE A 2 31.18 21.43 -48.33
C ILE A 2 30.49 22.34 -47.32
N SER A 3 29.17 22.49 -47.43
CA SER A 3 28.37 23.24 -46.46
C SER A 3 28.32 22.46 -45.15
N CYS A 4 29.09 22.87 -44.15
CA CYS A 4 28.97 22.37 -42.80
C CYS A 4 27.78 23.08 -42.14
N GLY A 5 26.58 22.51 -42.30
CA GLY A 5 25.40 22.99 -41.62
C GLY A 5 25.54 22.77 -40.11
N THR A 6 25.58 23.85 -39.35
CA THR A 6 25.52 23.80 -37.88
C THR A 6 24.17 23.23 -37.47
N LEU A 7 24.17 22.00 -36.92
CA LEU A 7 23.02 21.41 -36.24
C LEU A 7 22.72 22.25 -34.99
N ALA A 8 21.79 23.19 -35.12
CA ALA A 8 21.16 23.81 -33.95
C ALA A 8 20.39 22.72 -33.20
N ALA A 9 20.70 22.51 -31.92
CA ALA A 9 19.98 21.55 -31.10
C ALA A 9 18.52 22.00 -30.95
N GLN A 10 17.57 21.18 -31.42
CA GLN A 10 16.11 21.41 -31.28
C GLN A 10 15.60 21.11 -29.86
N GLN A 11 16.45 21.37 -28.86
CA GLN A 11 16.23 21.02 -27.46
C GLN A 11 16.37 22.27 -26.59
N GLY A 12 15.44 22.43 -25.66
CA GLY A 12 15.58 23.36 -24.54
C GLY A 12 16.06 22.60 -23.31
N THR A 13 16.62 23.32 -22.35
CA THR A 13 17.08 22.75 -21.08
C THR A 13 16.03 23.00 -20.01
N VAL A 14 15.71 21.97 -19.22
CA VAL A 14 14.76 22.05 -18.11
C VAL A 14 15.51 21.78 -16.82
N THR A 15 15.42 22.71 -15.87
CA THR A 15 16.13 22.66 -14.59
C THR A 15 15.17 22.75 -13.40
N GLY A 16 15.59 22.24 -12.25
CA GLY A 16 14.82 22.37 -11.01
C GLY A 16 15.50 21.68 -9.83
N THR A 17 14.82 21.66 -8.69
CA THR A 17 15.26 20.95 -7.48
C THR A 17 14.11 20.10 -6.94
N ILE A 18 14.37 18.81 -6.73
CA ILE A 18 13.39 17.85 -6.21
C ILE A 18 13.57 17.73 -4.69
N LYS A 19 12.48 17.89 -3.93
CA LYS A 19 12.47 17.81 -2.47
C LYS A 19 11.30 16.97 -1.94
N GLY A 20 11.49 16.34 -0.78
CA GLY A 20 10.40 15.69 -0.06
C GLY A 20 9.42 16.71 0.51
N LYS A 21 8.12 16.51 0.28
CA LYS A 21 7.05 17.43 0.71
C LYS A 21 6.95 17.57 2.24
N ASN A 22 7.22 16.49 2.97
CA ASN A 22 6.99 16.40 4.42
C ASN A 22 8.15 16.96 5.26
N ASN A 23 9.38 16.81 4.77
CA ASN A 23 10.62 17.07 5.49
C ASN A 23 11.50 18.14 4.82
N GLY A 24 11.18 18.56 3.60
CA GLY A 24 11.96 19.51 2.81
C GLY A 24 13.33 19.01 2.37
N THR A 25 13.65 17.72 2.56
CA THR A 25 14.97 17.17 2.22
C THR A 25 15.14 17.10 0.70
N PRO A 26 16.31 17.47 0.15
CA PRO A 26 16.62 17.19 -1.24
C PRO A 26 16.57 15.69 -1.52
N LEU A 27 16.06 15.30 -2.69
CA LEU A 27 15.93 13.90 -3.10
C LEU A 27 16.89 13.58 -4.23
N ALA A 28 17.95 12.84 -3.90
CA ALA A 28 18.97 12.39 -4.84
C ALA A 28 18.55 11.10 -5.58
N GLY A 29 18.96 10.96 -6.84
CA GLY A 29 18.74 9.76 -7.65
C GLY A 29 17.34 9.58 -8.22
N ALA A 30 16.44 10.56 -8.06
CA ALA A 30 15.09 10.53 -8.63
C ALA A 30 15.17 10.47 -10.16
N LEU A 31 14.49 9.50 -10.75
CA LEU A 31 14.47 9.22 -12.19
C LEU A 31 13.54 10.20 -12.91
N ILE A 32 14.02 10.78 -14.00
CA ILE A 32 13.28 11.75 -14.80
C ILE A 32 13.08 11.16 -16.20
N THR A 33 11.82 11.01 -16.63
CA THR A 33 11.46 10.50 -17.95
C THR A 33 10.53 11.44 -18.72
N ASP A 34 10.53 11.30 -20.05
CA ASP A 34 9.53 11.91 -20.92
C ASP A 34 8.23 11.07 -20.97
N ALA A 35 7.27 11.52 -21.78
CA ALA A 35 5.99 10.83 -22.02
C ALA A 35 6.12 9.52 -22.83
N SER A 36 7.28 9.22 -23.40
CA SER A 36 7.58 7.93 -24.06
C SER A 36 8.23 6.92 -23.11
N GLY A 37 8.57 7.32 -21.89
CA GLY A 37 9.29 6.51 -20.92
C GLY A 37 10.82 6.53 -21.09
N SER A 38 11.35 7.42 -21.92
CA SER A 38 12.80 7.58 -22.12
C SER A 38 13.45 8.23 -20.90
N GLU A 39 14.54 7.66 -20.37
CA GLU A 39 15.32 8.27 -19.27
C GLU A 39 16.06 9.51 -19.77
N LEU A 40 15.66 10.68 -19.27
CA LEU A 40 16.26 11.98 -19.58
C LEU A 40 17.41 12.33 -18.62
N GLY A 41 17.39 11.79 -17.41
CA GLY A 41 18.40 12.01 -16.38
C GLY A 41 17.91 11.67 -14.97
N ARG A 42 18.74 12.02 -13.99
CA ARG A 42 18.47 11.80 -12.54
C ARG A 42 18.86 13.03 -11.73
N SER A 43 18.26 13.21 -10.55
CA SER A 43 18.70 14.25 -9.62
C SER A 43 20.04 13.94 -8.96
N ALA A 44 20.82 14.98 -8.73
CA ALA A 44 22.09 14.94 -8.01
C ALA A 44 21.90 14.88 -6.48
N ASP A 45 22.99 14.78 -5.72
CA ASP A 45 22.99 14.66 -4.24
C ASP A 45 22.30 15.82 -3.51
N ASP A 46 22.27 17.01 -4.12
CA ASP A 46 21.57 18.21 -3.63
C ASP A 46 20.11 18.32 -4.11
N GLY A 47 19.62 17.28 -4.80
CA GLY A 47 18.29 17.21 -5.38
C GLY A 47 18.12 18.01 -6.68
N THR A 48 19.16 18.68 -7.19
CA THR A 48 19.06 19.43 -8.44
C THR A 48 19.03 18.50 -9.65
N PHE A 49 18.40 18.96 -10.73
CA PHE A 49 18.43 18.27 -12.02
C PHE A 49 18.52 19.25 -13.19
N SER A 50 19.06 18.77 -14.30
CA SER A 50 19.11 19.46 -15.58
C SER A 50 18.95 18.44 -16.70
N VAL A 51 17.87 18.52 -17.46
CA VAL A 51 17.54 17.60 -18.56
C VAL A 51 17.30 18.36 -19.86
N ASN A 52 17.64 17.77 -21.00
CA ASN A 52 17.37 18.37 -22.32
C ASN A 52 16.14 17.69 -22.94
N MET A 53 15.24 18.50 -23.49
CA MET A 53 13.95 18.03 -24.03
C MET A 53 13.64 18.76 -25.34
N ASN A 54 12.98 18.07 -26.28
CA ASN A 54 12.62 18.66 -27.57
C ASN A 54 11.60 19.80 -27.39
N GLU A 55 11.59 20.75 -28.33
CA GLU A 55 10.67 21.90 -28.30
C GLU A 55 9.18 21.50 -28.21
N GLY A 56 8.38 22.33 -27.53
CA GLY A 56 6.92 22.23 -27.49
C GLY A 56 6.37 21.92 -26.10
N ARG A 57 5.07 21.55 -26.05
CA ARG A 57 4.42 21.12 -24.81
C ARG A 57 4.79 19.68 -24.51
N GLN A 58 5.48 19.47 -23.39
CA GLN A 58 5.94 18.17 -22.94
C GLN A 58 5.43 17.86 -21.53
N MET A 59 5.41 16.57 -21.21
CA MET A 59 5.09 16.07 -19.87
C MET A 59 6.37 15.46 -19.28
N LEU A 60 6.80 15.99 -18.14
CA LEU A 60 7.91 15.48 -17.37
C LEU A 60 7.37 14.56 -16.27
N PHE A 61 7.90 13.34 -16.20
CA PHE A 61 7.57 12.38 -15.16
C PHE A 61 8.77 12.23 -14.24
N ILE A 62 8.58 12.44 -12.94
CA ILE A 62 9.62 12.32 -11.92
C ILE A 62 9.22 11.19 -10.98
N ASN A 63 10.04 10.14 -10.93
CA ASN A 63 9.79 8.92 -10.18
C ASN A 63 10.92 8.62 -9.19
N MET A 64 10.58 8.27 -7.96
CA MET A 64 11.53 7.89 -6.92
C MET A 64 10.91 6.78 -6.06
N PRO A 65 11.65 5.73 -5.67
CA PRO A 65 11.14 4.73 -4.73
C PRO A 65 10.64 5.40 -3.45
N ASP A 66 9.51 4.94 -2.92
CA ASP A 66 8.84 5.46 -1.72
C ASP A 66 8.24 6.89 -1.85
N TYR A 67 8.12 7.45 -3.07
CA TYR A 67 7.45 8.72 -3.34
C TYR A 67 6.36 8.60 -4.42
N GLU A 68 5.34 9.46 -4.36
CA GLU A 68 4.33 9.57 -5.42
C GLU A 68 4.97 10.19 -6.67
N GLN A 69 4.70 9.63 -7.86
CA GLN A 69 5.22 10.17 -9.12
C GLN A 69 4.66 11.58 -9.37
N ALA A 70 5.55 12.57 -9.55
CA ALA A 70 5.13 13.89 -10.02
C ALA A 70 5.04 13.91 -11.54
N ILE A 71 3.97 14.53 -12.05
CA ILE A 71 3.71 14.75 -13.47
C ILE A 71 3.62 16.26 -13.69
N ILE A 72 4.50 16.82 -14.50
CA ILE A 72 4.59 18.27 -14.73
C ILE A 72 4.41 18.56 -16.22
N SER A 73 3.41 19.38 -16.55
CA SER A 73 3.24 19.92 -17.91
C SER A 73 4.10 21.16 -18.09
N ILE A 74 4.97 21.15 -19.09
CA ILE A 74 5.93 22.21 -19.38
C ILE A 74 5.87 22.61 -20.84
N THR A 75 6.20 23.87 -21.16
CA THR A 75 6.40 24.31 -22.54
C THR A 75 7.88 24.64 -22.69
N VAL A 76 8.58 23.87 -23.52
CA VAL A 76 10.03 23.98 -23.73
C VAL A 76 10.28 24.80 -24.99
N THR A 77 11.00 25.91 -24.87
CA THR A 77 11.48 26.71 -26.00
C THR A 77 12.89 26.27 -26.38
N THR A 78 13.20 26.14 -27.67
CA THR A 78 14.56 25.80 -28.14
C THR A 78 15.58 26.84 -27.68
N GLY A 79 16.68 26.38 -27.07
CA GLY A 79 17.79 27.23 -26.61
C GLY A 79 17.54 28.01 -25.32
N GLU A 80 16.34 27.97 -24.74
CA GLU A 80 16.07 28.57 -23.43
C GLU A 80 16.24 27.54 -22.30
N THR A 81 16.56 28.03 -21.09
CA THR A 81 16.53 27.21 -19.87
C THR A 81 15.26 27.50 -19.08
N THR A 82 14.32 26.56 -19.09
CA THR A 82 13.10 26.63 -18.28
C THR A 82 13.39 26.11 -16.87
N ASN A 83 13.25 26.95 -15.85
CA ASN A 83 13.43 26.55 -14.45
C ASN A 83 12.07 26.28 -13.79
N LEU A 84 11.88 25.06 -13.30
CA LEU A 84 10.67 24.58 -12.61
C LEU A 84 10.66 24.90 -11.10
N GLY A 85 11.74 25.49 -10.58
CA GLY A 85 11.89 25.83 -9.17
C GLY A 85 11.99 24.57 -8.31
N ILE A 86 11.22 24.54 -7.22
CA ILE A 86 11.20 23.41 -6.28
C ILE A 86 10.01 22.50 -6.62
N VAL A 87 10.30 21.31 -7.12
CA VAL A 87 9.33 20.22 -7.27
C VAL A 87 9.25 19.47 -5.94
N THR A 88 8.07 19.46 -5.31
CA THR A 88 7.86 18.68 -4.08
C THR A 88 7.23 17.33 -4.40
N LEU A 89 7.93 16.24 -4.10
CA LEU A 89 7.38 14.89 -4.15
C LEU A 89 6.72 14.57 -2.80
N PRO A 90 5.42 14.22 -2.76
CA PRO A 90 4.83 13.56 -1.61
C PRO A 90 5.55 12.24 -1.37
N GLU A 91 5.94 11.95 -0.13
CA GLU A 91 6.26 10.57 0.27
C GLU A 91 5.03 9.72 -0.04
N MET A 92 5.22 8.55 -0.65
CA MET A 92 4.14 7.63 -0.99
C MET A 92 3.56 7.13 0.32
N SER A 93 2.47 7.76 0.76
CA SER A 93 1.73 7.25 1.92
C SER A 93 1.28 5.85 1.53
N ALA A 94 1.70 4.84 2.30
CA ALA A 94 1.18 3.49 2.15
C ALA A 94 -0.34 3.57 2.32
N PHE A 95 -1.05 3.51 1.18
CA PHE A 95 -2.31 4.23 0.89
C PHE A 95 -3.17 4.42 2.15
N MET A 96 -2.97 5.53 2.87
CA MET A 96 -3.65 5.76 4.15
C MET A 96 -5.07 6.26 3.92
N MET A 97 -5.90 5.39 3.35
CA MET A 97 -7.32 5.42 3.64
C MET A 97 -7.48 5.24 5.15
N ASP A 98 -7.95 6.30 5.80
CA ASP A 98 -8.50 6.26 7.16
C ASP A 98 -9.82 5.48 7.14
N LEU A 99 -9.71 4.17 6.93
CA LEU A 99 -10.81 3.21 6.90
C LEU A 99 -11.26 2.94 8.34
N GLY A 100 -11.95 3.91 8.93
CA GLY A 100 -12.59 3.83 10.25
C GLY A 100 -13.71 2.78 10.37
N ASN A 101 -13.86 1.88 9.39
CA ASN A 101 -14.82 0.77 9.37
C ASN A 101 -14.09 -0.58 9.24
N ILE A 102 -13.55 -1.08 10.35
CA ILE A 102 -13.18 -2.50 10.47
C ILE A 102 -14.47 -3.27 10.82
N ALA A 103 -15.07 -3.90 9.80
CA ALA A 103 -16.13 -4.89 9.98
C ALA A 103 -15.51 -6.24 10.40
N THR A 104 -15.08 -6.34 11.66
CA THR A 104 -14.77 -7.64 12.27
C THR A 104 -16.03 -8.25 12.84
N MET A 105 -16.18 -9.54 12.58
CA MET A 105 -17.21 -10.40 13.14
C MET A 105 -16.55 -11.61 13.75
N GLU A 106 -17.16 -12.07 14.83
CA GLU A 106 -17.06 -13.42 15.35
C GLU A 106 -18.45 -14.03 15.32
N GLY A 107 -18.56 -15.30 14.92
CA GLY A 107 -19.84 -15.96 14.72
C GLY A 107 -19.71 -17.20 13.84
N PHE A 108 -19.77 -18.37 14.46
CA PHE A 108 -20.24 -19.59 13.81
C PHE A 108 -21.59 -19.93 14.44
N SER A 109 -22.68 -19.80 13.66
CA SER A 109 -23.95 -20.47 13.95
C SER A 109 -24.09 -21.65 12.99
N GLU A 110 -24.52 -22.79 13.52
CA GLU A 110 -24.69 -24.04 12.76
C GLU A 110 -25.81 -23.90 11.70
N ASP A 111 -26.82 -23.07 11.99
CA ASP A 111 -27.67 -22.44 10.98
C ASP A 111 -26.91 -21.28 10.31
N GLY A 112 -26.34 -21.56 9.14
CA GLY A 112 -25.44 -20.63 8.46
C GLY A 112 -26.15 -19.44 7.81
N PHE A 113 -26.14 -18.27 8.48
CA PHE A 113 -26.35 -16.96 7.87
C PHE A 113 -25.86 -15.82 8.79
N GLU A 114 -24.53 -15.61 8.91
CA GLU A 114 -23.92 -14.31 9.30
C GLU A 114 -22.37 -14.39 9.18
N THR A 115 -21.78 -13.95 8.05
CA THR A 115 -20.30 -13.98 7.81
C THR A 115 -19.69 -12.73 7.11
N GLN A 116 -19.33 -11.64 7.83
CA GLN A 116 -18.83 -10.37 7.25
C GLN A 116 -17.77 -9.65 8.14
N SER A 117 -16.66 -9.03 7.69
CA SER A 117 -15.95 -9.06 6.40
C SER A 117 -14.58 -8.34 6.48
N ILE A 118 -13.62 -8.91 7.25
CA ILE A 118 -12.28 -8.35 7.55
C ILE A 118 -11.45 -7.93 6.30
N GLN A 119 -11.76 -8.51 5.14
CA GLN A 119 -10.95 -8.44 3.91
C GLN A 119 -10.92 -7.08 3.19
N GLY A 120 -11.83 -6.14 3.49
CA GLY A 120 -11.84 -4.83 2.82
C GLY A 120 -10.56 -3.98 3.04
N ILE A 121 -9.78 -4.29 4.08
CA ILE A 121 -8.59 -3.52 4.48
C ILE A 121 -7.28 -4.22 4.10
N LEU A 122 -7.23 -5.55 4.19
CA LEU A 122 -6.06 -6.35 3.77
C LEU A 122 -5.95 -6.50 2.24
N SER A 123 -7.06 -6.34 1.53
CA SER A 123 -7.11 -6.26 0.06
C SER A 123 -6.76 -4.86 -0.50
N SER A 124 -6.26 -3.94 0.32
CA SER A 124 -5.83 -2.60 -0.15
C SER A 124 -4.59 -2.63 -1.06
N SER A 125 -3.87 -3.76 -1.09
CA SER A 125 -2.79 -4.04 -2.05
C SER A 125 -3.28 -4.65 -3.37
N ALA A 126 -4.57 -4.96 -3.50
CA ALA A 126 -5.15 -5.56 -4.70
C ALA A 126 -5.67 -4.49 -5.68
N ASP A 127 -5.91 -4.89 -6.92
CA ASP A 127 -6.52 -4.06 -7.98
C ASP A 127 -7.73 -3.24 -7.45
N ILE A 128 -7.89 -2.01 -7.96
CA ILE A 128 -9.06 -1.14 -7.72
C ILE A 128 -10.37 -1.92 -7.92
N PHE A 129 -10.45 -2.84 -8.89
CA PHE A 129 -11.61 -3.70 -9.06
C PHE A 129 -11.83 -4.64 -7.86
N MET A 130 -10.78 -5.35 -7.41
CA MET A 130 -10.84 -6.31 -6.31
C MET A 130 -11.19 -5.63 -4.98
N SER A 131 -10.58 -4.48 -4.69
CA SER A 131 -10.82 -3.70 -3.48
C SER A 131 -12.23 -3.08 -3.47
N THR A 132 -12.68 -2.49 -4.59
CA THR A 132 -14.04 -1.94 -4.73
C THR A 132 -15.11 -3.03 -4.61
N ALA A 133 -14.90 -4.18 -5.23
CA ALA A 133 -15.87 -5.28 -5.20
C ALA A 133 -15.94 -5.94 -3.81
N ALA A 134 -14.80 -6.17 -3.16
CA ALA A 134 -14.77 -6.69 -1.79
C ALA A 134 -15.43 -5.74 -0.78
N TYR A 135 -15.28 -4.41 -0.96
CA TYR A 135 -15.93 -3.39 -0.15
C TYR A 135 -17.45 -3.30 -0.41
N THR A 136 -17.87 -3.35 -1.67
CA THR A 136 -19.27 -3.10 -2.07
C THR A 136 -20.17 -4.32 -1.85
N PHE A 137 -19.69 -5.53 -2.17
CA PHE A 137 -20.47 -6.76 -2.08
C PHE A 137 -20.28 -7.51 -0.75
N GLY A 138 -19.21 -7.21 -0.01
CA GLY A 138 -18.83 -7.94 1.19
C GLY A 138 -18.37 -9.38 0.90
N GLN A 139 -17.86 -10.06 1.93
CA GLN A 139 -17.25 -11.38 1.78
C GLN A 139 -18.24 -12.53 1.54
N VAL A 140 -19.54 -12.32 1.83
CA VAL A 140 -20.59 -13.32 1.57
C VAL A 140 -20.88 -13.46 0.06
N MET A 141 -20.83 -12.35 -0.67
CA MET A 141 -21.18 -12.31 -2.11
C MET A 141 -19.95 -12.28 -3.02
N TYR A 142 -18.80 -11.82 -2.52
CA TYR A 142 -17.61 -11.64 -3.32
C TYR A 142 -16.69 -12.87 -3.33
N ARG A 143 -16.87 -13.74 -4.33
CA ARG A 143 -15.97 -14.87 -4.63
C ARG A 143 -14.86 -14.46 -5.59
N ASN A 144 -13.60 -14.53 -5.17
CA ASN A 144 -12.46 -14.30 -6.07
C ASN A 144 -12.50 -15.32 -7.21
N ARG A 145 -12.65 -14.85 -8.46
CA ARG A 145 -12.81 -15.67 -9.68
C ARG A 145 -13.95 -16.70 -9.61
N GLY A 146 -14.93 -16.51 -8.72
CA GLY A 146 -16.04 -17.45 -8.51
C GLY A 146 -15.70 -18.67 -7.63
N TYR A 147 -14.49 -18.77 -7.08
CA TYR A 147 -14.12 -19.84 -6.16
C TYR A 147 -14.58 -19.57 -4.72
N ASP A 148 -14.93 -20.63 -3.99
CA ASP A 148 -15.17 -20.59 -2.55
C ASP A 148 -13.87 -20.36 -1.74
N ASN A 149 -14.02 -19.87 -0.51
CA ASN A 149 -12.89 -19.46 0.34
C ASN A 149 -11.94 -20.61 0.71
N ASN A 150 -12.40 -21.85 0.64
CA ASN A 150 -11.62 -23.08 0.83
C ASN A 150 -10.53 -23.25 -0.25
N TYR A 151 -10.67 -22.58 -1.39
CA TYR A 151 -9.67 -22.52 -2.47
C TYR A 151 -8.76 -21.29 -2.38
N GLN A 152 -8.75 -20.58 -1.25
CA GLN A 152 -7.86 -19.45 -0.99
C GLN A 152 -6.95 -19.76 0.20
N ASN A 153 -5.65 -19.51 0.06
CA ASN A 153 -4.68 -19.74 1.13
C ASN A 153 -4.35 -18.44 1.86
N VAL A 154 -4.25 -18.45 3.18
CA VAL A 154 -3.73 -17.36 4.00
C VAL A 154 -2.52 -17.87 4.76
N SER A 155 -1.38 -17.19 4.57
CA SER A 155 -0.14 -17.51 5.27
C SER A 155 0.37 -16.32 6.07
N LEU A 156 1.01 -16.61 7.21
CA LEU A 156 1.68 -15.66 8.08
C LEU A 156 3.16 -16.06 8.14
N ASN A 157 4.05 -15.20 7.65
CA ASN A 157 5.49 -15.47 7.49
C ASN A 157 5.79 -16.79 6.74
N GLY A 158 4.91 -17.20 5.81
CA GLY A 158 5.04 -18.45 5.05
C GLY A 158 4.39 -19.69 5.69
N PHE A 159 3.90 -19.62 6.92
CA PHE A 159 3.09 -20.69 7.53
C PHE A 159 1.62 -20.51 7.17
N VAL A 160 0.97 -21.54 6.65
CA VAL A 160 -0.48 -21.54 6.39
C VAL A 160 -1.23 -21.48 7.70
N VAL A 161 -2.20 -20.55 7.81
CA VAL A 161 -3.04 -20.33 9.00
C VAL A 161 -4.53 -20.55 8.72
N ASN A 162 -4.87 -21.19 7.61
CA ASN A 162 -6.20 -21.69 7.34
C ASN A 162 -6.60 -22.74 8.38
N ASP A 163 -7.91 -22.85 8.64
CA ASP A 163 -8.46 -23.92 9.43
C ASP A 163 -8.21 -25.29 8.75
N ILE A 164 -7.87 -26.30 9.55
CA ILE A 164 -7.44 -27.62 9.06
C ILE A 164 -8.64 -28.44 8.58
N GLU A 165 -9.82 -28.25 9.17
CA GLU A 165 -11.03 -29.02 8.85
C GLU A 165 -11.76 -28.45 7.64
N SER A 166 -12.08 -27.15 7.65
CA SER A 166 -12.82 -26.48 6.58
C SER A 166 -11.94 -26.04 5.40
N GLY A 167 -10.62 -25.94 5.61
CA GLY A 167 -9.68 -25.36 4.65
C GLY A 167 -9.83 -23.84 4.46
N ALA A 168 -10.77 -23.19 5.16
CA ALA A 168 -11.05 -21.76 5.00
C ALA A 168 -10.14 -20.89 5.89
N PRO A 169 -9.82 -19.66 5.48
CA PRO A 169 -9.05 -18.74 6.31
C PRO A 169 -9.87 -18.20 7.48
N TYR A 170 -9.43 -18.48 8.71
CA TYR A 170 -10.17 -18.10 9.93
C TYR A 170 -9.62 -16.81 10.54
N TRP A 171 -10.29 -15.70 10.23
CA TRP A 171 -9.78 -14.35 10.50
C TRP A 171 -10.01 -13.82 11.92
N SER A 172 -10.92 -14.39 12.70
CA SER A 172 -11.23 -13.93 14.06
C SER A 172 -10.02 -14.08 15.00
N ASN A 173 -9.27 -15.18 14.90
CA ASN A 173 -8.06 -15.44 15.69
C ASN A 173 -7.03 -14.29 15.69
N TRP A 174 -7.00 -13.48 14.63
CA TRP A 174 -5.99 -12.45 14.43
C TRP A 174 -6.54 -11.08 14.06
N GLY A 175 -7.85 -10.96 13.82
CA GLY A 175 -8.49 -9.76 13.23
C GLY A 175 -8.44 -8.50 14.09
N GLY A 176 -7.91 -8.56 15.33
CA GLY A 176 -7.53 -7.39 16.12
C GLY A 176 -6.21 -6.74 15.70
N LEU A 177 -5.27 -7.53 15.18
CA LEU A 177 -3.86 -7.20 14.94
C LEU A 177 -3.58 -6.52 13.58
N ASN A 178 -4.59 -5.88 12.99
CA ASN A 178 -4.56 -5.36 11.62
C ASN A 178 -3.38 -4.41 11.34
N ASP A 179 -2.93 -3.62 12.32
CA ASP A 179 -1.80 -2.70 12.14
C ASP A 179 -0.46 -3.41 11.90
N VAL A 180 -0.27 -4.61 12.46
CA VAL A 180 0.90 -5.47 12.15
C VAL A 180 0.61 -6.45 11.02
N MET A 181 -0.65 -6.70 10.65
CA MET A 181 -0.99 -7.59 9.53
C MET A 181 -1.18 -6.88 8.18
N ARG A 182 -1.06 -5.55 8.14
CA ARG A 182 -1.23 -4.72 6.93
C ARG A 182 -0.24 -4.96 5.80
N SER A 183 0.91 -5.59 6.07
CA SER A 183 1.89 -5.94 5.01
C SER A 183 1.46 -7.28 4.40
N SER A 184 0.49 -7.22 3.51
CA SER A 184 -0.07 -8.39 2.81
C SER A 184 0.21 -8.33 1.32
N MET A 185 0.67 -9.46 0.76
CA MET A 185 0.74 -9.70 -0.68
C MET A 185 -0.41 -10.60 -1.09
N VAL A 186 -1.31 -10.10 -1.93
CA VAL A 186 -2.50 -10.81 -2.41
C VAL A 186 -2.29 -11.21 -3.87
N SER A 187 -2.41 -12.49 -4.18
CA SER A 187 -2.39 -13.02 -5.54
C SER A 187 -3.76 -13.60 -5.92
N SER A 188 -4.27 -13.24 -7.10
CA SER A 188 -5.60 -13.62 -7.59
C SER A 188 -5.56 -14.85 -8.52
N GLY A 189 -4.85 -15.89 -8.12
CA GLY A 189 -4.78 -17.17 -8.81
C GLY A 189 -3.57 -17.99 -8.38
N PRO A 190 -3.31 -19.13 -9.04
CA PRO A 190 -2.13 -19.93 -8.79
C PRO A 190 -0.89 -19.21 -9.34
N GLU A 191 -0.08 -18.63 -8.45
CA GLU A 191 1.18 -17.99 -8.77
C GLU A 191 2.36 -18.88 -8.35
N PRO A 192 3.37 -19.11 -9.21
CA PRO A 192 4.52 -19.91 -8.85
C PRO A 192 5.43 -19.15 -7.87
N ILE A 193 5.43 -19.56 -6.61
CA ILE A 193 6.37 -19.07 -5.59
C ILE A 193 7.36 -20.16 -5.18
N GLY A 194 8.60 -19.77 -4.88
CA GLY A 194 9.72 -20.70 -4.66
C GLY A 194 9.67 -21.58 -3.40
N PHE A 195 8.54 -21.60 -2.66
CA PHE A 195 8.43 -22.29 -1.37
C PHE A 195 7.09 -23.00 -1.11
N LEU A 196 6.01 -22.73 -1.87
CA LEU A 196 4.70 -23.38 -1.70
C LEU A 196 3.96 -23.52 -3.04
N PHE A 197 3.02 -24.47 -3.10
CA PHE A 197 1.99 -24.49 -4.15
C PHE A 197 0.74 -23.75 -3.67
N GLU A 198 0.19 -22.89 -4.53
CA GLU A 198 -0.96 -22.06 -4.18
C GLU A 198 -2.26 -22.57 -4.82
N PRO A 199 -3.39 -22.46 -4.11
CA PRO A 199 -4.66 -22.95 -4.62
C PRO A 199 -5.22 -22.03 -5.71
N VAL A 200 -6.17 -22.56 -6.48
CA VAL A 200 -6.70 -21.90 -7.70
C VAL A 200 -7.43 -20.57 -7.43
N GLY A 201 -7.95 -20.36 -6.22
CA GLY A 201 -8.56 -19.10 -5.78
C GLY A 201 -7.55 -18.03 -5.34
N GLY A 202 -6.25 -18.36 -5.30
CA GLY A 202 -5.17 -17.45 -4.94
C GLY A 202 -4.75 -17.51 -3.47
N ALA A 203 -3.88 -16.58 -3.08
CA ALA A 203 -3.31 -16.56 -1.74
C ALA A 203 -3.09 -15.14 -1.20
N THR A 204 -3.25 -14.99 0.11
CA THR A 204 -2.86 -13.81 0.89
C THR A 204 -1.66 -14.18 1.76
N ARG A 205 -0.56 -13.44 1.64
CA ARG A 205 0.68 -13.68 2.39
C ARG A 205 0.95 -12.48 3.28
N ILE A 206 0.81 -12.66 4.58
CA ILE A 206 1.02 -11.63 5.60
C ILE A 206 2.45 -11.74 6.08
N ASN A 207 3.21 -10.66 5.91
CA ASN A 207 4.57 -10.54 6.42
C ASN A 207 4.55 -9.70 7.71
N THR A 208 5.13 -10.23 8.78
CA THR A 208 5.20 -9.56 10.10
C THR A 208 6.64 -9.21 10.51
N ARG A 209 7.58 -9.17 9.55
CA ARG A 209 9.00 -8.86 9.79
C ARG A 209 9.18 -7.50 10.45
N ALA A 210 9.68 -7.49 11.69
CA ALA A 210 9.84 -6.28 12.50
C ALA A 210 10.65 -5.14 11.82
N SER A 211 11.61 -5.47 10.94
CA SER A 211 12.44 -4.48 10.25
C SER A 211 11.73 -3.72 9.11
N GLU A 212 10.57 -4.19 8.64
CA GLU A 212 9.76 -3.50 7.61
C GLU A 212 8.83 -2.44 8.22
N TYR A 213 8.69 -2.38 9.55
CA TYR A 213 7.90 -1.36 10.22
C TYR A 213 8.73 -0.11 10.48
N ARG A 214 8.12 1.05 10.25
CA ARG A 214 8.66 2.33 10.70
C ARG A 214 8.74 2.35 12.23
N SER A 215 9.83 2.89 12.77
CA SER A 215 9.98 3.12 14.20
C SER A 215 8.92 4.09 14.74
N GLY A 216 8.39 3.81 15.94
CA GLY A 216 7.41 4.64 16.61
C GLY A 216 6.39 3.87 17.44
N ILE A 217 5.40 4.61 17.95
CA ILE A 217 4.26 4.09 18.69
C ILE A 217 2.97 4.53 18.00
N ARG A 218 2.03 3.61 17.82
CA ARG A 218 0.70 3.87 17.25
C ARG A 218 -0.35 3.42 18.27
N ALA A 219 -1.11 4.36 18.81
CA ALA A 219 -2.31 4.08 19.58
C ALA A 219 -3.54 4.41 18.73
N VAL A 220 -4.52 3.52 18.71
CA VAL A 220 -5.80 3.72 18.03
C VAL A 220 -6.92 3.36 19.01
N TYR A 221 -7.84 4.30 19.24
CA TYR A 221 -9.09 4.04 19.92
C TYR A 221 -10.25 4.33 18.98
N SER A 222 -11.17 3.40 18.86
CA SER A 222 -12.35 3.53 18.00
C SER A 222 -13.60 3.11 18.77
N ARG A 223 -14.62 3.96 18.75
CA ARG A 223 -15.94 3.69 19.30
C ARG A 223 -16.94 3.48 18.17
N SER A 224 -17.80 2.47 18.28
CA SER A 224 -18.81 2.14 17.26
C SER A 224 -20.18 1.87 17.90
N ASN A 225 -21.21 1.72 17.06
CA ASN A 225 -22.55 1.27 17.43
C ASN A 225 -22.91 -0.05 16.72
N ARG A 226 -21.91 -0.89 16.42
CA ARG A 226 -22.06 -2.16 15.70
C ARG A 226 -21.75 -3.36 16.62
N THR A 227 -20.95 -4.32 16.17
CA THR A 227 -20.62 -5.58 16.85
C THR A 227 -19.98 -5.36 18.22
N TYR A 228 -19.06 -4.39 18.33
CA TYR A 228 -18.42 -3.99 19.57
C TYR A 228 -18.50 -2.46 19.73
N PRO A 229 -18.82 -1.94 20.92
CA PRO A 229 -18.89 -0.50 21.16
C PRO A 229 -17.51 0.13 21.31
N ASN A 230 -16.51 -0.58 21.85
CA ASN A 230 -15.17 -0.04 22.08
C ASN A 230 -14.08 -0.96 21.49
N ARG A 231 -13.03 -0.36 20.94
CA ARG A 231 -11.79 -1.04 20.55
C ARG A 231 -10.60 -0.13 20.84
N ALA A 232 -9.57 -0.70 21.46
CA ALA A 232 -8.25 -0.10 21.60
C ALA A 232 -7.21 -0.98 20.92
N MET A 233 -6.22 -0.33 20.30
CA MET A 233 -5.05 -0.98 19.71
C MET A 233 -3.80 -0.17 20.03
N LEU A 234 -2.72 -0.85 20.39
CA LEU A 234 -1.43 -0.26 20.69
C LEU A 234 -0.33 -1.07 19.98
N THR A 235 0.34 -0.45 19.02
CA THR A 235 1.52 -0.99 18.34
C THR A 235 2.74 -0.19 18.74
N TYR A 236 3.84 -0.89 19.01
CA TYR A 236 5.16 -0.30 19.20
C TYR A 236 6.15 -0.99 18.27
N SER A 237 6.98 -0.23 17.56
CA SER A 237 8.07 -0.76 16.76
C SER A 237 9.33 0.07 16.94
N THR A 238 10.48 -0.61 17.01
CA THR A 238 11.80 0.04 16.96
C THR A 238 12.23 0.38 15.54
N GLY A 239 11.58 -0.20 14.53
CA GLY A 239 12.15 -0.36 13.19
C GLY A 239 13.50 -1.10 13.22
N LEU A 240 14.23 -1.07 12.10
CA LEU A 240 15.60 -1.55 12.04
C LEU A 240 16.54 -0.58 12.76
N MET A 241 17.15 -1.03 13.86
CA MET A 241 18.12 -0.26 14.63
C MET A 241 19.53 -0.39 14.04
N ASN A 242 20.42 0.56 14.39
CA ASN A 242 21.81 0.63 13.91
C ASN A 242 22.68 -0.61 14.21
N ASN A 243 22.23 -1.50 15.12
CA ASN A 243 22.86 -2.77 15.45
C ASN A 243 22.24 -3.98 14.71
N ASN A 244 21.44 -3.73 13.67
CA ASN A 244 20.70 -4.72 12.86
C ASN A 244 19.59 -5.49 13.60
N TRP A 245 19.19 -5.07 14.81
CA TRP A 245 18.03 -5.63 15.50
C TRP A 245 16.74 -4.86 15.18
N ALA A 246 15.60 -5.54 15.22
CA ALA A 246 14.29 -4.93 15.08
C ALA A 246 13.26 -5.65 15.96
N PHE A 247 12.43 -4.89 16.66
CA PHE A 247 11.35 -5.40 17.50
C PHE A 247 10.04 -4.68 17.16
N THR A 248 8.97 -5.45 17.01
CA THR A 248 7.60 -4.93 16.85
C THR A 248 6.68 -5.73 17.78
N GLY A 249 5.87 -5.03 18.56
CA GLY A 249 4.83 -5.60 19.42
C GLY A 249 3.49 -4.92 19.15
N SER A 250 2.40 -5.68 19.15
CA SER A 250 1.05 -5.16 18.95
C SER A 250 0.09 -5.81 19.94
N TYR A 251 -0.69 -4.99 20.62
CA TYR A 251 -1.79 -5.39 21.48
C TYR A 251 -3.10 -4.78 20.94
N SER A 252 -4.18 -5.54 20.97
CA SER A 252 -5.52 -5.10 20.58
C SER A 252 -6.52 -5.69 21.56
N ARG A 253 -7.55 -4.91 21.91
CA ARG A 253 -8.71 -5.36 22.67
C ARG A 253 -9.97 -4.67 22.19
N ARG A 254 -11.07 -5.41 22.16
CA ARG A 254 -12.44 -5.01 21.88
C ARG A 254 -13.31 -5.40 23.06
N TRP A 255 -14.22 -4.54 23.48
CA TRP A 255 -15.10 -4.84 24.61
C TRP A 255 -16.43 -4.10 24.54
N GLY A 256 -17.48 -4.75 25.03
CA GLY A 256 -18.83 -4.21 25.11
C GLY A 256 -19.79 -5.01 25.97
N GLU A 257 -20.58 -4.29 26.77
CA GLU A 257 -21.72 -4.83 27.50
C GLU A 257 -22.90 -5.18 26.58
N GLN A 258 -22.96 -4.56 25.40
CA GLN A 258 -24.00 -4.79 24.38
C GLN A 258 -23.49 -4.36 22.99
N GLY A 259 -23.84 -5.13 21.95
CA GLY A 259 -23.76 -4.69 20.56
C GLY A 259 -24.96 -3.82 20.16
N TYR A 260 -25.25 -3.72 18.86
CA TYR A 260 -26.41 -2.96 18.34
C TYR A 260 -27.78 -3.52 18.79
N LYS A 261 -27.84 -4.79 19.22
CA LYS A 261 -29.04 -5.42 19.81
C LYS A 261 -28.79 -5.74 21.28
N GLU A 262 -29.83 -5.56 22.09
CA GLU A 262 -29.81 -5.84 23.52
C GLU A 262 -29.55 -7.34 23.77
N GLY A 263 -28.58 -7.66 24.63
CA GLY A 263 -28.21 -9.04 24.99
C GLY A 263 -26.98 -9.64 24.29
N THR A 264 -26.32 -8.96 23.35
CA THR A 264 -25.07 -9.45 22.73
C THR A 264 -23.82 -8.88 23.42
N PHE A 265 -23.31 -9.60 24.42
CA PHE A 265 -22.03 -9.31 25.08
C PHE A 265 -20.83 -9.64 24.17
N TYR A 266 -19.74 -8.87 24.24
CA TYR A 266 -18.54 -9.10 23.41
C TYR A 266 -17.25 -8.65 24.15
N ASP A 267 -16.27 -9.53 24.31
CA ASP A 267 -14.93 -9.25 24.87
C ASP A 267 -13.88 -10.11 24.16
N ALA A 268 -12.93 -9.48 23.45
CA ALA A 268 -11.94 -10.14 22.58
C ALA A 268 -10.66 -9.30 22.39
#